data_AF-A0A6A6JUX7-F1
#
_entry.id   AF-A0A6A6JUX7-F1
#
_cell.length_a   1.000
_cell.length_b   1.000
_cell.length_c   1.000
_cell.angle_alpha   90.00
_cell.angle_beta   90.00
_cell.angle_gamma   90.00
#
_symmetry.space_group_name_H-M   'P 1'
#
loop_
_entity.id
_entity.type
_entity.pdbx_description
1 polymer ?
#
loop_
_entity_poly.entity_id
_entity_poly.type
_entity_poly.pdbx_seq_one_letter_code
_entity_poly.pdbx_strand_id
1 'polypeptide(L)' 'MSDTSMHTLNQTQGGKSKVVKPDLYFGDRNKLEDWLLQFDLFFKFNDDDINNDDKASLVALYMRGQAAK' A
#
# COMPACT_ATOMS: atom_id res chain seq x y z
N MET A 1 -39.82 -21.14 -17.52
CA MET A 1 -38.77 -20.66 -18.43
C MET A 1 -38.17 -19.43 -17.76
N SER A 2 -36.87 -19.46 -17.52
CA SER A 2 -36.16 -18.57 -16.61
C SER A 2 -35.50 -17.47 -17.40
N ASP A 3 -35.83 -16.21 -17.14
CA ASP A 3 -35.04 -15.07 -17.62
C ASP A 3 -34.58 -14.24 -16.43
N THR A 4 -33.46 -14.69 -15.84
CA THR A 4 -32.70 -13.89 -14.87
C THR A 4 -31.94 -12.83 -15.63
N SER A 5 -32.46 -11.59 -15.63
CA SER A 5 -31.78 -10.42 -16.18
C SER A 5 -30.60 -10.02 -15.27
N MET A 6 -29.40 -10.45 -15.63
CA MET A 6 -28.12 -10.07 -15.00
C MET A 6 -27.55 -8.84 -15.67
N HIS A 7 -28.07 -7.64 -15.37
CA HIS A 7 -27.36 -6.39 -15.68
C HIS A 7 -27.54 -5.37 -14.56
N THR A 8 -27.00 -5.68 -13.38
CA THR A 8 -26.52 -4.63 -12.49
C THR A 8 -25.08 -4.35 -12.91
N LEU A 9 -24.90 -3.48 -13.91
CA LEU A 9 -23.59 -2.91 -14.20
C LEU A 9 -23.29 -1.95 -13.05
N ASN A 10 -22.66 -2.48 -12.00
CA ASN A 10 -22.12 -1.66 -10.93
C ASN A 10 -21.30 -0.54 -11.57
N GLN A 11 -21.71 0.69 -11.31
CA GLN A 11 -20.94 1.87 -11.60
C GLN A 11 -19.57 1.70 -10.95
N THR A 12 -18.56 1.27 -11.72
CA THR A 12 -17.18 1.30 -11.29
C THR A 12 -16.76 2.76 -11.32
N GLN A 13 -17.07 3.48 -10.23
CA GLN A 13 -16.40 4.73 -9.88
C GLN A 13 -14.90 4.49 -10.02
N GLY A 14 -14.20 5.38 -10.75
CA GLY A 14 -12.81 5.22 -11.20
C GLY A 14 -11.93 4.60 -10.11
N GLY A 15 -11.49 3.36 -10.34
CA GLY A 15 -10.87 2.54 -9.33
C GLY A 15 -9.52 3.12 -8.91
N LYS A 16 -9.46 3.74 -7.72
CA LYS A 16 -8.20 3.91 -7.00
C LYS A 16 -7.63 2.50 -6.81
N SER A 17 -6.54 2.15 -7.51
CA SER A 17 -5.83 0.88 -7.29
C SER A 17 -5.42 0.81 -5.83
N LYS A 18 -6.13 0.00 -5.05
CA LYS A 18 -5.87 -0.16 -3.61
C LYS A 18 -4.63 -1.01 -3.44
N VAL A 19 -3.48 -0.35 -3.30
CA VAL A 19 -2.19 -1.01 -3.01
C VAL A 19 -2.19 -1.50 -1.56
N VAL A 20 -1.65 -2.70 -1.35
CA VAL A 20 -1.52 -3.32 -0.03
C VAL A 20 -0.54 -2.50 0.83
N LYS A 21 -0.76 -2.44 2.14
CA LYS A 21 0.18 -1.79 3.07
C LYS A 21 1.50 -2.55 3.09
N PRO A 22 2.65 -1.87 3.21
CA PRO A 22 3.95 -2.52 3.33
C PRO A 22 4.05 -3.45 4.55
N ASP A 23 4.91 -4.47 4.46
CA ASP A 23 5.20 -5.35 5.60
C ASP A 23 6.10 -4.68 6.65
N LEU A 24 6.30 -5.35 7.80
CA LEU A 24 7.29 -4.93 8.80
C LEU A 24 8.71 -5.27 8.35
N TYR A 25 9.66 -4.37 8.58
CA TYR A 25 11.07 -4.58 8.26
C TYR A 25 11.91 -4.84 9.49
N PHE A 26 12.63 -5.97 9.50
CA PHE A 26 13.39 -6.43 10.66
C PHE A 26 14.91 -6.18 10.57
N GLY A 27 15.39 -5.61 9.46
CA GLY A 27 16.82 -5.33 9.23
C GLY A 27 17.53 -6.29 8.26
N ASP A 28 16.79 -7.14 7.54
CA ASP A 28 17.37 -8.01 6.50
C ASP A 28 17.79 -7.15 5.28
N ARG A 29 19.11 -6.98 5.11
CA ARG A 29 19.66 -6.14 4.02
C ARG A 29 19.29 -6.67 2.63
N ASN A 30 19.11 -7.97 2.47
CA ASN A 30 18.77 -8.57 1.17
C ASN A 30 17.34 -8.26 0.74
N LYS A 31 16.49 -7.78 1.67
CA LYS A 31 15.09 -7.44 1.42
C LYS A 31 14.81 -5.95 1.49
N LEU A 32 15.84 -5.13 1.69
CA LEU A 32 15.68 -3.70 1.90
C LEU A 32 15.08 -3.02 0.66
N GLU A 33 15.61 -3.33 -0.53
CA GLU A 33 15.15 -2.72 -1.78
C GLU A 33 13.68 -3.07 -2.07
N ASP A 34 13.31 -4.34 -1.94
CA ASP A 34 11.93 -4.80 -2.11
C ASP A 34 10.97 -4.12 -1.13
N TRP A 35 11.40 -3.95 0.12
CA TRP A 35 10.61 -3.29 1.15
C TRP A 35 10.43 -1.78 0.89
N LEU A 36 11.49 -1.10 0.44
CA LEU A 36 11.41 0.29 0.03
C LEU A 36 10.48 0.47 -1.19
N LEU A 37 10.55 -0.45 -2.16
CA LEU A 37 9.66 -0.43 -3.32
C LEU A 37 8.17 -0.58 -2.93
N GLN A 38 7.87 -1.41 -1.92
CA GLN A 38 6.50 -1.50 -1.39
C GLN A 38 6.02 -0.15 -0.83
N PHE A 39 6.89 0.59 -0.14
CA PHE A 39 6.57 1.93 0.36
C PHE A 39 6.38 2.95 -0.75
N ASP A 40 7.25 2.94 -1.77
CA ASP A 40 7.11 3.83 -2.93
C ASP A 40 5.78 3.61 -3.65
N LEU A 41 5.40 2.35 -3.86
CA LEU A 41 4.09 2.00 -4.41
C LEU A 41 2.96 2.41 -3.47
N PHE A 42 3.09 2.14 -2.18
CA PHE A 42 2.07 2.52 -1.20
C PHE A 42 1.83 4.03 -1.21
N PHE A 43 2.87 4.86 -1.18
CA PHE A 43 2.73 6.31 -1.25
C PHE A 43 2.16 6.76 -2.59
N LYS A 44 2.70 6.30 -3.72
CA LYS A 44 2.24 6.71 -5.05
C LYS A 44 0.74 6.50 -5.27
N PHE A 45 0.15 5.46 -4.69
CA PHE A 45 -1.27 5.14 -4.84
C PHE A 45 -2.16 5.62 -3.68
N ASN A 46 -1.57 6.14 -2.58
CA ASN A 46 -2.29 6.69 -1.42
C ASN A 46 -1.85 8.14 -1.09
N ASP A 47 -1.18 8.83 -2.02
CA ASP A 47 -0.53 10.13 -1.81
C ASP A 47 -1.51 11.25 -1.44
N ASP A 48 -2.78 11.14 -1.86
CA ASP A 48 -3.83 12.10 -1.49
C ASP A 48 -4.06 12.17 0.04
N ASP A 49 -3.72 11.12 0.77
CA ASP A 49 -4.03 10.96 2.20
C ASP A 49 -2.78 11.14 3.10
N ILE A 50 -1.58 11.33 2.53
CA ILE A 50 -0.31 11.30 3.28
C ILE A 50 0.53 12.53 2.92
N ASN A 51 0.77 13.41 3.90
CA ASN A 51 1.69 14.52 3.72
C ASN A 51 3.12 14.01 3.50
N ASN A 52 3.85 14.64 2.58
CA ASN A 52 5.23 14.29 2.25
C ASN A 52 6.15 14.33 3.47
N ASP A 53 5.91 15.29 4.37
CA ASP A 53 6.68 15.46 5.62
C ASP A 53 6.49 14.28 6.59
N ASP A 54 5.37 13.57 6.51
CA ASP A 54 5.03 12.45 7.39
C ASP A 54 5.51 11.09 6.86
N LYS A 55 5.92 11.01 5.58
CA LYS A 55 6.29 9.75 4.93
C LYS A 55 7.42 9.04 5.67
N ALA A 56 8.48 9.77 6.03
CA ALA A 56 9.63 9.20 6.73
C ALA A 56 9.24 8.65 8.12
N SER A 57 8.43 9.40 8.87
CA SER A 57 7.90 8.96 10.16
C SER A 57 7.02 7.72 10.03
N LEU A 58 6.20 7.65 8.98
CA LEU A 58 5.38 6.49 8.68
C LEU A 58 6.22 5.26 8.34
N VAL A 59 7.27 5.39 7.52
CA VAL A 59 8.20 4.28 7.23
C VAL A 59 8.84 3.75 8.53
N ALA A 60 9.26 4.65 9.42
CA ALA A 60 9.86 4.27 10.71
C ALA A 60 8.90 3.44 11.59
N LEU A 61 7.58 3.66 11.51
CA LEU A 61 6.59 2.87 12.26
C LEU A 61 6.54 1.39 11.84
N TYR A 62 7.07 1.03 10.67
CA TYR A 62 7.12 -0.34 10.17
C TYR A 62 8.46 -1.02 10.45
N MET A 63 9.45 -0.30 10.99
CA MET A 63 10.73 -0.88 11.37
C MET A 63 10.62 -1.64 12.71
N ARG A 64 11.26 -2.80 12.79
CA ARG A 64 11.29 -3.68 13.97
C ARG A 64 12.70 -4.26 14.14
N GLY A 65 12.97 -4.81 15.32
CA GLY A 65 14.21 -5.57 15.55
C GLY A 65 15.47 -4.73 15.32
N GLN A 66 16.35 -5.18 14.43
CA GLN A 66 17.61 -4.47 14.13
C GLN A 66 17.40 -3.19 13.33
N ALA A 67 16.29 -3.07 12.57
CA ALA A 67 16.00 -1.86 11.80
C ALA A 67 15.50 -0.69 12.67
N ALA A 68 15.01 -0.98 13.88
CA ALA A 68 14.49 0.03 14.80
C ALA A 68 15.47 0.40 15.93
N LYS A 69 16.73 -0.04 15.81
CA LYS A 69 17.79 0.17 16.81
C LYS A 69 18.76 1.26 16.37
#